data_AF-A0A7T3RI89-F1
#
_entry.id   AF-A0A7T3RI89-F1
#
_cell.length_a   1.000
_cell.length_b   1.000
_cell.length_c   1.000
_cell.angle_alpha   90.00
_cell.angle_beta   90.00
_cell.angle_gamma   90.00
#
_symmetry.space_group_name_H-M   'P 1'
#
loop_
_entity.id
_entity.type
_entity.pdbx_description
1 polymer ?
#
loop_
_entity_poly.entity_id
_entity_poly.type
_entity_poly.pdbx_seq_one_letter_code
_entity_poly.pdbx_strand_id
1 'polypeptide(L)'
;MRYDLHEMAIAAVIAGQGVALVPRMYVENELRCGMLVSPWPASGCLSKKFCLVKPTETGINEAALESFERWLLAEINTLTSLNAER
;
A
#
# COMPACT_ATOMS: atom_id res chain seq x y z
N MET A 1 2.49 -21.11 -14.45
CA MET A 1 2.47 -20.36 -13.18
C MET A 1 2.05 -18.93 -13.50
N ARG A 2 0.94 -18.47 -12.94
CA ARG A 2 0.45 -17.10 -13.15
C ARG A 2 1.06 -16.28 -12.02
N TYR A 3 2.13 -15.54 -12.32
CA TYR A 3 2.76 -14.66 -11.35
C TYR A 3 1.89 -13.41 -11.20
N ASP A 4 0.76 -13.57 -10.50
CA ASP A 4 -0.03 -12.46 -10.03
C ASP A 4 0.72 -11.85 -8.85
N LEU A 5 1.67 -10.93 -9.06
CA LEU A 5 1.92 -9.84 -8.12
C LEU A 5 2.92 -8.83 -8.67
N HIS A 6 2.62 -7.56 -8.40
CA HIS A 6 3.47 -6.41 -8.66
C HIS A 6 4.93 -6.59 -8.20
N GLU A 7 5.21 -7.51 -7.27
CA GLU A 7 6.55 -7.85 -6.77
C GLU A 7 7.55 -8.23 -7.87
N MET A 8 7.17 -9.05 -8.86
CA MET A 8 8.12 -9.41 -9.93
C MET A 8 8.43 -8.22 -10.82
N ALA A 9 7.43 -7.37 -11.09
CA ALA A 9 7.64 -6.15 -11.86
C ALA A 9 8.55 -5.16 -11.10
N ILE A 10 8.38 -5.05 -9.77
CA ILE A 10 9.24 -4.25 -8.90
C ILE A 10 10.67 -4.79 -8.91
N ALA A 11 10.85 -6.10 -8.72
CA ALA A 11 12.17 -6.73 -8.74
C ALA A 11 12.90 -6.51 -10.08
N ALA A 12 12.17 -6.60 -11.19
CA ALA A 12 12.74 -6.38 -12.52
C ALA A 12 13.23 -4.93 -12.72
N VAL A 13 12.45 -3.92 -12.30
CA VAL A 13 12.89 -2.51 -12.43
C VAL A 13 14.02 -2.16 -11.49
N ILE A 14 14.04 -2.74 -10.29
CA ILE A 14 15.17 -2.62 -9.36
C ILE A 14 16.44 -3.22 -9.98
N ALA A 15 16.33 -4.33 -10.71
CA ALA A 15 17.43 -4.96 -11.44
C ALA A 15 17.78 -4.25 -12.77
N GLY A 16 17.23 -3.07 -13.05
CA GLY A 16 17.51 -2.29 -14.25
C GLY A 16 16.97 -2.89 -15.55
N GLN A 17 15.96 -3.78 -15.47
CA GLN A 17 15.39 -4.48 -16.63
C GLN A 17 14.33 -3.65 -17.38
N GLY A 18 14.28 -2.33 -17.18
CA GLY A 18 13.37 -1.42 -17.88
C GLY A 18 12.46 -0.62 -16.95
N VAL A 19 11.18 -0.48 -17.35
CA VAL A 19 10.17 0.35 -16.67
C VAL A 19 8.94 -0.49 -16.33
N ALA A 20 8.31 -0.23 -15.18
CA ALA A 20 7.09 -0.91 -14.74
C ALA A 20 6.04 0.07 -14.21
N LEU A 21 4.77 -0.28 -14.40
CA LEU A 21 3.62 0.42 -13.80
C LEU A 21 3.20 -0.33 -12.54
N VAL A 22 3.46 0.26 -11.38
CA VAL A 22 3.20 -0.34 -10.06
C VAL A 22 2.52 0.68 -9.14
N PRO A 23 1.73 0.22 -8.13
CA PRO A 23 1.26 1.11 -7.08
C PRO A 23 2.43 1.82 -6.40
N ARG A 24 2.37 3.15 -6.35
CA ARG A 24 3.45 3.99 -5.80
C ARG A 24 3.85 3.58 -4.38
N MET A 25 2.88 3.18 -3.57
CA MET A 25 3.09 2.73 -2.19
C MET A 25 4.08 1.55 -2.06
N TYR A 26 4.27 0.74 -3.11
CA TYR A 26 5.20 -0.38 -3.08
C TYR A 26 6.65 0.00 -3.42
N VAL A 27 6.89 1.21 -3.93
CA VAL A 27 8.22 1.67 -4.35
C VAL A 27 8.61 3.01 -3.71
N GLU A 28 7.88 3.45 -2.68
CA GLU A 28 8.09 4.77 -2.06
C GLU A 28 9.50 4.91 -1.47
N ASN A 29 10.05 3.82 -0.91
CA ASN A 29 11.40 3.83 -0.35
C ASN A 29 12.46 3.97 -1.43
N GLU A 30 12.30 3.23 -2.53
CA GLU A 30 13.20 3.22 -3.67
C GLU A 30 13.18 4.55 -4.41
N LEU A 31 12.00 5.18 -4.51
CA LEU A 31 11.85 6.55 -5.01
C LEU A 31 12.53 7.57 -4.08
N ARG A 32 12.34 7.46 -2.76
CA ARG A 32 12.94 8.37 -1.77
C ARG A 32 14.47 8.28 -1.74
N CYS A 33 15.02 7.09 -1.88
CA CYS A 33 16.47 6.86 -1.88
C CYS A 33 17.11 7.08 -3.28
N GLY A 34 16.32 7.40 -4.31
CA GLY A 34 16.80 7.63 -5.67
C GLY A 34 17.22 6.36 -6.43
N MET A 35 16.89 5.17 -5.91
CA MET A 35 17.15 3.90 -6.59
C MET A 35 16.21 3.70 -7.78
N LEU A 36 14.99 4.22 -7.68
CA LEU A 36 14.04 4.32 -8.77
C LEU A 36 13.69 5.79 -9.02
N VAL A 37 13.31 6.10 -10.26
CA VAL A 37 12.79 7.41 -10.66
C VAL A 37 11.43 7.22 -11.31
N SER A 38 10.51 8.17 -11.09
CA SER A 38 9.23 8.21 -11.79
C SER A 38 9.34 9.15 -12.99
N PRO A 39 9.49 8.64 -14.23
CA PRO A 39 9.65 9.48 -15.42
C PRO A 39 8.40 10.29 -15.77
N TRP A 40 7.22 9.88 -15.28
CA TRP A 40 5.97 10.62 -15.41
C TRP A 40 5.44 11.03 -14.02
N PRO A 41 4.68 12.13 -13.94
CA PRO A 41 3.97 12.47 -12.70
C PRO A 41 3.02 11.33 -12.31
N ALA A 42 2.83 11.12 -11.00
CA ALA A 42 1.94 10.09 -10.50
C ALA A 42 0.53 10.30 -11.11
N SER A 43 0.02 9.28 -11.80
CA SER A 43 -1.37 9.27 -12.28
C SER A 43 -2.31 9.45 -11.09
N GLY A 44 -3.40 10.20 -11.28
CA GLY A 44 -4.38 10.53 -10.23
C GLY A 44 -4.79 9.31 -9.40
N CYS A 45 -5.03 9.54 -8.09
CA CYS A 45 -5.26 8.51 -7.09
C CYS A 45 -6.05 7.32 -7.63
N LEU A 46 -5.40 6.16 -7.67
CA LEU A 46 -6.07 4.91 -7.95
C LEU A 46 -7.13 4.71 -6.86
N SER A 47 -8.41 4.81 -7.22
CA SER A 47 -9.54 4.61 -6.30
C SER A 47 -9.70 3.13 -5.96
N LYS A 48 -8.72 2.57 -5.26
CA LYS A 48 -8.81 1.25 -4.64
C LYS A 48 -9.19 1.46 -3.18
N LYS A 49 -10.31 0.88 -2.78
CA LYS A 49 -10.75 0.84 -1.38
C LYS A 49 -10.18 -0.42 -0.75
N PHE A 50 -9.44 -0.25 0.35
CA PHE A 50 -9.02 -1.35 1.21
C PHE A 50 -10.09 -1.56 2.28
N CYS A 51 -10.53 -2.80 2.47
CA CYS A 51 -11.61 -3.14 3.39
C CYS A 51 -11.12 -4.19 4.40
N LEU A 52 -11.45 -4.00 5.67
CA LEU A 52 -11.31 -5.05 6.68
C LEU A 52 -12.54 -5.97 6.60
N VAL A 53 -12.35 -7.20 6.16
CA VAL A 53 -13.42 -8.22 6.08
C VAL A 53 -13.46 -8.99 7.40
N LYS A 54 -14.64 -9.05 8.02
CA LYS A 54 -14.87 -9.72 9.30
C LYS A 54 -15.88 -10.87 9.12
N PRO A 55 -15.73 -12.00 9.84
CA PRO A 55 -16.74 -13.06 9.86
C PRO A 55 -18.08 -12.52 10.37
N THR A 56 -19.19 -13.03 9.84
CA THR A 56 -20.55 -12.65 10.27
C THR A 56 -20.93 -13.26 11.62
N GLU A 57 -20.32 -14.40 11.98
CA GLU A 57 -20.56 -15.05 13.27
C GLU A 57 -19.67 -14.42 14.35
N THR A 58 -20.30 -13.82 15.35
CA THR A 58 -19.66 -13.27 16.53
C THR A 58 -19.19 -14.41 17.44
N GLY A 59 -17.87 -14.63 17.44
CA GLY A 59 -17.21 -15.70 18.20
C GLY A 59 -16.07 -15.19 19.07
N ILE A 60 -15.34 -16.15 19.63
CA ILE A 60 -14.13 -15.94 20.46
C ILE A 60 -13.23 -14.88 19.79
N ASN A 61 -12.82 -13.88 20.58
CA ASN A 61 -11.89 -12.81 20.21
C ASN A 61 -12.48 -11.51 19.62
N GLU A 62 -13.79 -11.27 19.77
CA GLU A 62 -14.44 -10.02 19.34
C GLU A 62 -13.81 -8.76 19.94
N ALA A 63 -13.47 -8.78 21.23
CA ALA A 63 -12.79 -7.67 21.89
C ALA A 63 -11.43 -7.33 21.26
N ALA A 64 -10.64 -8.33 20.85
CA ALA A 64 -9.36 -8.07 20.19
C ALA A 64 -9.56 -7.57 18.76
N LEU A 65 -10.59 -8.03 18.06
CA LEU A 65 -10.94 -7.55 16.72
C LEU A 65 -11.35 -6.07 16.76
N GLU A 66 -12.14 -5.67 17.75
CA GLU A 66 -12.47 -4.26 17.97
C GLU A 66 -11.24 -3.41 18.33
N SER A 67 -10.35 -3.93 19.17
CA SER A 67 -9.09 -3.24 19.49
C SER A 67 -8.22 -3.06 18.25
N PHE A 68 -8.13 -4.09 17.40
CA PHE A 68 -7.41 -4.01 16.13
C PHE A 68 -8.03 -3.00 15.16
N GLU A 69 -9.36 -3.00 15.01
CA GLU A 69 -10.05 -2.02 14.17
C GLU A 69 -9.83 -0.59 14.66
N ARG A 70 -9.92 -0.35 15.97
CA ARG A 70 -9.65 0.96 16.56
C ARG A 70 -8.20 1.41 16.32
N TRP A 71 -7.24 0.52 16.52
CA TRP A 71 -5.84 0.80 16.24
C TRP A 71 -5.60 1.09 14.76
N LEU A 72 -6.17 0.28 13.86
CA LEU A 72 -6.03 0.44 12.41
C LEU A 72 -6.58 1.78 11.94
N LEU A 73 -7.76 2.17 12.42
CA LEU A 73 -8.36 3.48 12.12
C LEU A 73 -7.52 4.64 12.66
N ALA A 74 -6.96 4.51 13.86
CA ALA A 74 -6.05 5.51 14.41
C ALA A 74 -4.83 5.69 13.51
N GLU A 75 -4.15 4.60 13.13
CA GLU A 75 -2.95 4.62 12.30
C GLU A 75 -3.21 5.26 10.91
N ILE A 76 -4.35 4.90 10.28
CA ILE A 76 -4.74 5.47 8.98
C ILE A 76 -4.99 6.97 9.09
N ASN A 77 -5.66 7.44 10.15
CA ASN A 77 -5.93 8.85 10.35
C ASN A 77 -4.65 9.65 10.63
N THR A 78 -3.71 9.09 11.40
CA THR A 78 -2.38 9.69 11.63
C THR A 78 -1.60 9.84 10.33
N LEU A 79 -1.61 8.82 9.47
CA LEU A 79 -0.96 8.87 8.15
C LEU A 79 -1.62 9.88 7.20
N THR A 80 -2.94 10.05 7.30
CA THR A 80 -3.67 11.02 6.48
C THR A 80 -3.35 12.46 6.90
N SER A 81 -3.24 12.75 8.20
CA SER A 81 -2.89 14.10 8.68
C SER A 81 -1.45 14.49 8.31
N LEU A 82 -0.49 13.56 8.40
CA LEU A 82 0.92 13.78 8.03
C LEU A 82 1.15 14.05 6.54
N ASN A 83 0.20 13.68 5.68
CA ASN A 83 0.25 13.92 4.24
C ASN A 83 -0.51 15.19 3.82
N ALA A 84 -1.34 15.78 4.70
CA ALA A 84 -2.07 17.03 4.44
C ALA A 84 -1.24 18.29 4.71
N GLU A 85 -0.12 18.15 5.44
CA GLU A 85 0.78 19.24 5.83
C GLU A 85 2.06 19.33 4.97
N ARG A 86 2.12 18.61 3.83
CA ARG A 86 3.24 18.61 2.89
C ARG A 86 2.85 18.96 1.47
#